data_AF-A0A1I0W7T9-F1
#
_entry.id   AF-A0A1I0W7T9-F1
#
_cell.length_a   1.000
_cell.length_b   1.000
_cell.length_c   1.000
_cell.angle_alpha   90.00
_cell.angle_beta   90.00
_cell.angle_gamma   90.00
#
_symmetry.space_group_name_H-M   'P 1'
#
loop_
_entity.id
_entity.type
_entity.pdbx_description
1 polymer ?
#
loop_
_entity_poly.entity_id
_entity_poly.type
_entity_poly.pdbx_seq_one_letter_code
_entity_poly.pdbx_strand_id
1 'polypeptide(L)'
;METIPNHAMMMSGLRPDRSGVPANSVYDRAEARIRTLDRPADLRAPTLLDRLRESGHVTGTVLSKTYLYGIFGERASVRWEPFPIVPVSEHAPDLASTDALISMVEHADPELVFVNLGDVDRVGHSDLTGTTLQAARTAALASTDQQVGRFVAHLKGTGRWASSVLLVLADHSMDWSLPHRVVSLQPRMDAEPLLAGAVVVAQNGGADLLAYTGPAERRQAALALMRELAAATPGVLSVHEPGELRLGPEAGDLVAYCRAGWRFTEPVVLSNPIPGNHGHPVTEPIPFFVAGGHPMVRRGAVSSAQARTVDVAPTVGKLFGLSEPEGGSDGTPRMDAFVSTG
;
A
#
# COMPACT_ATOMS: atom_id res chain seq x y z
N MET A 1 -1.74 5.63 5.19
CA MET A 1 -1.79 4.20 4.81
C MET A 1 -0.59 3.91 3.92
N GLU A 2 -0.01 2.73 4.07
CA GLU A 2 1.29 2.34 3.49
C GLU A 2 1.14 1.46 2.22
N THR A 3 2.26 1.04 1.61
CA THR A 3 2.27 0.22 0.39
C THR A 3 1.54 -1.12 0.55
N ILE A 4 2.00 -1.98 1.46
CA ILE A 4 1.48 -3.34 1.67
C ILE A 4 -0.02 -3.33 2.02
N PRO A 5 -0.52 -2.58 3.03
CA PRO A 5 -1.93 -2.60 3.38
C PRO A 5 -2.82 -2.13 2.23
N ASN A 6 -2.40 -1.14 1.44
CA ASN A 6 -3.17 -0.68 0.29
C ASN A 6 -3.22 -1.70 -0.85
N HIS A 7 -2.10 -2.37 -1.18
CA HIS A 7 -2.12 -3.45 -2.17
C HIS A 7 -2.98 -4.63 -1.70
N ALA A 8 -2.90 -5.00 -0.42
CA ALA A 8 -3.75 -6.02 0.18
C ALA A 8 -5.25 -5.64 0.07
N MET A 9 -5.61 -4.39 0.36
CA MET A 9 -6.98 -3.90 0.17
C MET A 9 -7.42 -3.88 -1.30
N MET A 10 -6.54 -3.50 -2.25
CA MET A 10 -6.87 -3.54 -3.67
C MET A 10 -7.26 -4.95 -4.12
N MET A 11 -6.53 -5.95 -3.63
CA MET A 11 -6.71 -7.33 -4.07
C MET A 11 -7.76 -8.10 -3.26
N SER A 12 -8.06 -7.72 -2.03
CA SER A 12 -9.08 -8.39 -1.19
C SER A 12 -10.41 -7.63 -1.14
N GLY A 13 -10.38 -6.31 -1.27
CA GLY A 13 -11.53 -5.43 -1.01
C GLY A 13 -11.87 -5.33 0.48
N LEU A 14 -10.98 -5.77 1.37
CA LEU A 14 -11.19 -5.83 2.82
C LEU A 14 -10.20 -4.92 3.55
N ARG A 15 -10.69 -4.16 4.53
CA ARG A 15 -9.85 -3.29 5.36
C ARG A 15 -8.91 -4.10 6.28
N PRO A 16 -7.85 -3.48 6.82
CA PRO A 16 -6.83 -4.19 7.59
C PRO A 16 -7.32 -4.98 8.81
N ASP A 17 -8.37 -4.51 9.49
CA ASP A 17 -9.00 -5.25 10.59
C ASP A 17 -9.54 -6.63 10.16
N ARG A 18 -9.81 -6.82 8.87
CA ARG A 18 -10.25 -8.09 8.28
C ARG A 18 -9.15 -8.78 7.48
N SER A 19 -8.25 -8.03 6.83
CA SER A 19 -7.15 -8.62 6.05
C SER A 19 -5.95 -9.05 6.90
N GLY A 20 -5.76 -8.45 8.08
CA GLY A 20 -4.63 -8.67 8.98
C GLY A 20 -3.39 -7.84 8.67
N VAL A 21 -3.50 -6.85 7.77
CA VAL A 21 -2.35 -6.12 7.24
C VAL A 21 -2.53 -4.61 7.49
N PRO A 22 -2.22 -4.09 8.68
CA PRO A 22 -2.41 -2.67 9.05
C PRO A 22 -1.36 -1.71 8.49
N ALA A 23 -0.13 -2.18 8.30
CA ALA A 23 1.01 -1.35 7.93
C ALA A 23 2.08 -2.19 7.22
N ASN A 24 3.14 -1.54 6.74
CA ASN A 24 4.27 -2.25 6.16
C ASN A 24 5.02 -3.06 7.22
N SER A 25 5.27 -2.44 8.39
CA SER A 25 6.03 -3.02 9.49
C SER A 25 5.22 -2.97 10.78
N VAL A 26 5.20 -4.07 11.53
CA VAL A 26 4.51 -4.18 12.82
C VAL A 26 5.43 -4.78 13.87
N TYR A 27 5.12 -4.54 15.14
CA TYR A 27 5.70 -5.33 16.23
C TYR A 27 4.97 -6.67 16.32
N ASP A 28 5.64 -7.74 15.89
CA ASP A 28 5.14 -9.11 16.03
C ASP A 28 5.38 -9.57 17.48
N ARG A 29 4.29 -9.70 18.24
CA ARG A 29 4.34 -10.13 19.64
C ARG A 29 4.80 -11.57 19.81
N ALA A 30 4.56 -12.45 18.83
CA ALA A 30 4.99 -13.85 18.91
C ALA A 30 6.50 -13.98 18.67
N GLU A 31 7.05 -13.15 17.79
CA GLU A 31 8.50 -13.12 17.50
C GLU A 31 9.27 -12.08 18.34
N ALA A 32 8.56 -11.29 19.15
CA ALA A 32 9.07 -10.20 19.97
C ALA A 32 9.99 -9.22 19.20
N ARG A 33 9.66 -8.93 17.93
CA ARG A 33 10.46 -8.05 17.07
C ARG A 33 9.60 -7.25 16.10
N ILE A 34 10.14 -6.12 15.64
CA ILE A 34 9.56 -5.41 14.50
C ILE A 34 9.92 -6.18 13.23
N ARG A 35 8.92 -6.40 12.37
CA ARG A 35 9.14 -7.03 11.06
C ARG A 35 8.19 -6.45 10.01
N THR A 36 8.60 -6.56 8.76
CA THR A 36 7.72 -6.34 7.61
C THR A 36 6.63 -7.41 7.58
N LEU A 37 5.42 -7.03 7.18
CA LEU A 37 4.31 -7.94 6.88
C LEU A 37 4.41 -8.39 5.42
N ASP A 38 5.44 -9.17 5.11
CA ASP A 38 5.78 -9.63 3.76
C ASP A 38 5.65 -11.14 3.59
N ARG A 39 4.93 -11.83 4.48
CA ARG A 39 4.74 -13.29 4.38
C ARG A 39 3.36 -13.61 3.83
N PRO A 40 3.19 -14.70 3.05
CA PRO A 40 1.89 -15.07 2.50
C PRO A 40 0.81 -15.27 3.58
N ALA A 41 1.21 -15.73 4.77
CA ALA A 41 0.34 -15.97 5.91
C ALA A 41 -0.09 -14.70 6.67
N ASP A 42 0.60 -13.57 6.46
CA ASP A 42 0.21 -12.29 7.06
C ASP A 42 -1.10 -11.76 6.46
N LEU A 43 -1.33 -12.04 5.17
CA LEU A 43 -2.57 -11.73 4.48
C LEU A 43 -3.61 -12.84 4.70
N ARG A 44 -4.54 -12.62 5.63
CA ARG A 44 -5.57 -13.60 5.98
C ARG A 44 -6.77 -13.60 5.02
N ALA A 45 -7.00 -12.48 4.34
CA ALA A 45 -8.12 -12.34 3.42
C ALA A 45 -7.89 -13.11 2.10
N PRO A 46 -8.94 -13.69 1.51
CA PRO A 46 -8.89 -14.14 0.11
C PRO A 46 -8.72 -12.94 -0.81
N THR A 47 -7.93 -13.11 -1.87
CA THR A 47 -7.69 -12.08 -2.89
C THR A 47 -8.40 -12.40 -4.19
N LEU A 48 -8.49 -11.45 -5.11
CA LEU A 48 -8.91 -11.69 -6.49
C LEU A 48 -8.09 -12.81 -7.15
N LEU A 49 -6.80 -12.93 -6.82
CA LEU A 49 -5.92 -13.99 -7.35
C LEU A 49 -6.43 -15.38 -6.94
N ASP A 50 -6.76 -15.53 -5.65
CA ASP A 50 -7.29 -16.79 -5.11
C ASP A 50 -8.66 -17.09 -5.74
N ARG A 51 -9.56 -16.12 -5.67
CA ARG A 51 -10.98 -16.30 -6.00
C ARG A 51 -11.20 -16.55 -7.49
N LEU A 52 -10.46 -15.86 -8.36
CA LEU A 52 -10.54 -16.09 -9.81
C LEU A 52 -9.94 -17.43 -10.20
N ARG A 53 -8.81 -17.81 -9.59
CA ARG A 53 -8.18 -19.12 -9.80
C ARG A 53 -9.11 -20.26 -9.38
N GLU A 54 -9.79 -20.12 -8.23
CA GLU A 54 -10.79 -21.08 -7.76
C GLU A 54 -11.98 -21.22 -8.71
N SER A 55 -12.32 -20.16 -9.46
CA SER A 55 -13.33 -20.18 -10.52
C SER A 55 -12.80 -20.61 -11.90
N GLY A 56 -11.53 -21.04 -11.99
CA GLY A 56 -10.94 -21.56 -13.23
C GLY A 56 -10.29 -20.52 -14.15
N HIS A 57 -10.15 -19.27 -13.72
CA HIS A 57 -9.43 -18.24 -14.47
C HIS A 57 -7.91 -18.28 -14.21
N VAL A 58 -7.13 -17.85 -15.19
CA VAL A 58 -5.69 -17.64 -15.07
C VAL A 58 -5.43 -16.23 -14.56
N THR A 59 -4.66 -16.10 -13.48
CA THR A 59 -4.29 -14.80 -12.93
C THR A 59 -2.78 -14.60 -12.97
N GLY A 60 -2.34 -13.38 -13.28
CA GLY A 60 -0.96 -12.95 -13.35
C GLY A 60 -0.57 -11.95 -12.26
N THR A 61 0.67 -12.01 -11.77
CA THR A 61 1.25 -10.92 -10.94
C THR A 61 2.63 -10.50 -11.43
N VAL A 62 2.82 -9.19 -11.59
CA VAL A 62 4.12 -8.56 -11.88
C VAL A 62 4.37 -7.49 -10.83
N LEU A 63 5.15 -7.81 -9.80
CA LEU A 63 5.30 -6.96 -8.62
C LEU A 63 6.71 -6.42 -8.54
N SER A 64 6.89 -5.10 -8.60
CA SER A 64 8.22 -4.50 -8.59
C SER A 64 8.96 -4.62 -7.26
N LYS A 65 8.26 -4.81 -6.12
CA LYS A 65 8.85 -4.79 -4.78
C LYS A 65 8.90 -6.18 -4.15
N THR A 66 10.02 -6.54 -3.54
CA THR A 66 10.25 -7.87 -2.92
C THR A 66 9.22 -8.23 -1.87
N TYR A 67 8.82 -7.28 -1.02
CA TYR A 67 7.81 -7.52 0.01
C TYR A 67 6.39 -7.73 -0.56
N LEU A 68 6.09 -7.17 -1.74
CA LEU A 68 4.81 -7.43 -2.42
C LEU A 68 4.82 -8.86 -2.99
N TYR A 69 5.95 -9.29 -3.56
CA TYR A 69 6.13 -10.68 -3.93
C TYR A 69 5.94 -11.62 -2.73
N GLY A 70 6.54 -11.28 -1.59
CA GLY A 70 6.39 -12.05 -0.35
C GLY A 70 4.93 -12.17 0.13
N ILE A 71 4.22 -11.05 0.31
CA ILE A 71 2.86 -11.08 0.87
C ILE A 71 1.84 -11.77 -0.05
N PHE A 72 1.97 -11.61 -1.37
CA PHE A 72 1.09 -12.29 -2.33
C PHE A 72 1.53 -13.72 -2.63
N GLY A 73 2.80 -14.06 -2.43
CA GLY A 73 3.36 -15.40 -2.57
C GLY A 73 2.94 -16.09 -3.87
N GLU A 74 2.40 -17.30 -3.74
CA GLU A 74 2.00 -18.14 -4.87
C GLU A 74 0.50 -18.08 -5.18
N ARG A 75 -0.18 -16.98 -4.81
CA ARG A 75 -1.63 -16.84 -5.03
C ARG A 75 -1.99 -16.77 -6.52
N ALA A 76 -1.15 -16.15 -7.34
CA ALA A 76 -1.38 -16.05 -8.79
C ALA A 76 -1.01 -17.36 -9.52
N SER A 77 -1.77 -17.69 -10.58
CA SER A 77 -1.47 -18.79 -11.50
C SER A 77 -0.11 -18.65 -12.19
N VAL A 78 0.23 -17.42 -12.61
CA VAL A 78 1.51 -17.08 -13.23
C VAL A 78 2.09 -15.86 -12.52
N ARG A 79 3.38 -15.90 -12.20
CA ARG A 79 4.02 -14.81 -11.46
C ARG A 79 5.40 -14.51 -12.02
N TRP A 80 5.75 -13.23 -11.97
CA TRP A 80 7.12 -12.77 -12.14
C TRP A 80 7.65 -12.29 -10.80
N GLU A 81 8.81 -12.81 -10.42
CA GLU A 81 9.56 -12.33 -9.27
C GLU A 81 10.39 -11.11 -9.69
N PRO A 82 10.46 -10.04 -8.89
CA PRO A 82 11.15 -8.83 -9.29
C PRO A 82 12.62 -9.07 -9.65
N PHE A 83 12.98 -8.88 -10.92
CA PHE A 83 14.37 -8.94 -11.39
C PHE A 83 14.59 -8.11 -12.67
N PRO A 84 15.68 -7.33 -12.78
CA PRO A 84 16.72 -7.09 -11.77
C PRO A 84 16.22 -6.24 -10.61
N ILE A 85 16.76 -6.46 -9.41
CA ILE A 85 16.48 -5.64 -8.23
C ILE A 85 17.57 -4.59 -8.09
N VAL A 86 17.17 -3.32 -7.99
CA VAL A 86 18.07 -2.22 -7.66
C VAL A 86 18.42 -2.32 -6.16
N PRO A 87 19.71 -2.43 -5.80
CA PRO A 87 20.13 -2.49 -4.40
C PRO A 87 19.67 -1.24 -3.63
N VAL A 88 19.44 -1.39 -2.32
CA VAL A 88 18.95 -0.34 -1.40
C VAL A 88 17.48 0.03 -1.60
N SER A 89 17.02 0.24 -2.83
CA SER A 89 15.61 0.51 -3.10
C SER A 89 14.74 -0.75 -3.15
N GLU A 90 15.33 -1.95 -3.23
CA GLU A 90 14.65 -3.25 -3.17
C GLU A 90 13.44 -3.34 -4.14
N HIS A 91 13.58 -2.72 -5.31
CA HIS A 91 12.58 -2.75 -6.35
C HIS A 91 13.20 -3.05 -7.72
N ALA A 92 12.39 -3.58 -8.62
CA ALA A 92 12.70 -3.70 -10.02
C ALA A 92 12.26 -2.43 -10.78
N PRO A 93 13.07 -1.92 -11.73
CA PRO A 93 12.71 -0.75 -12.53
C PRO A 93 11.43 -0.98 -13.36
N ASP A 94 10.67 0.08 -13.60
CA ASP A 94 9.39 -0.01 -14.33
C ASP A 94 9.55 -0.57 -15.74
N LEU A 95 10.71 -0.32 -16.38
CA LEU A 95 11.09 -0.91 -17.66
C LEU A 95 11.08 -2.45 -17.60
N ALA A 96 11.76 -3.02 -16.60
CA ALA A 96 11.85 -4.48 -16.43
C ALA A 96 10.50 -5.07 -16.05
N SER A 97 9.74 -4.42 -15.16
CA SER A 97 8.38 -4.85 -14.82
C SER A 97 7.45 -4.81 -16.03
N THR A 98 7.57 -3.81 -16.91
CA THR A 98 6.73 -3.72 -18.11
C THR A 98 7.11 -4.76 -19.16
N ASP A 99 8.41 -5.05 -19.32
CA ASP A 99 8.86 -6.13 -20.19
C ASP A 99 8.34 -7.49 -19.70
N ALA A 100 8.36 -7.73 -18.38
CA ALA A 100 7.79 -8.91 -17.76
C ALA A 100 6.26 -8.99 -17.94
N LEU A 101 5.54 -7.87 -17.82
CA LEU A 101 4.10 -7.78 -18.07
C LEU A 101 3.74 -8.12 -19.51
N ILE A 102 4.46 -7.54 -20.48
CA ILE A 102 4.25 -7.85 -21.91
C ILE A 102 4.49 -9.34 -22.16
N SER A 103 5.62 -9.87 -21.70
CA SER A 103 5.96 -11.29 -21.84
C SER A 103 4.89 -12.21 -21.22
N MET A 104 4.39 -11.85 -20.03
CA MET A 104 3.33 -12.62 -19.35
C MET A 104 2.04 -12.66 -20.19
N VAL A 105 1.61 -11.53 -20.75
CA VAL A 105 0.41 -11.48 -21.61
C VAL A 105 0.63 -12.24 -22.92
N GLU A 106 1.83 -12.19 -23.50
CA GLU A 106 2.14 -12.92 -24.75
C GLU A 106 2.09 -14.44 -24.58
N HIS A 107 2.56 -14.96 -23.44
CA HIS A 107 2.78 -16.40 -23.28
C HIS A 107 1.73 -17.10 -22.41
N ALA A 108 1.11 -16.38 -21.47
CA ALA A 108 0.11 -16.94 -20.55
C ALA A 108 -1.28 -16.32 -20.70
N ASP A 109 -1.38 -15.12 -21.29
CA ASP A 109 -2.62 -14.36 -21.51
C ASP A 109 -3.63 -14.40 -20.33
N PRO A 110 -3.23 -14.04 -19.09
CA PRO A 110 -4.11 -14.17 -17.92
C PRO A 110 -5.33 -13.25 -18.01
N GLU A 111 -6.51 -13.70 -17.56
CA GLU A 111 -7.71 -12.86 -17.55
C GLU A 111 -7.63 -11.70 -16.55
N LEU A 112 -6.87 -11.83 -15.47
CA LEU A 112 -6.51 -10.74 -14.56
C LEU A 112 -4.99 -10.68 -14.39
N VAL A 113 -4.39 -9.50 -14.58
CA VAL A 113 -2.99 -9.26 -14.19
C VAL A 113 -2.92 -8.12 -13.18
N PHE A 114 -2.29 -8.37 -12.02
CA PHE A 114 -1.98 -7.34 -11.04
C PHE A 114 -0.53 -6.89 -11.17
N VAL A 115 -0.33 -5.60 -11.43
CA VAL A 115 0.98 -5.02 -11.73
C VAL A 115 1.29 -3.90 -10.76
N ASN A 116 2.49 -3.90 -10.19
CA ASN A 116 3.02 -2.80 -9.40
C ASN A 116 4.29 -2.25 -10.07
N LEU A 117 4.26 -0.96 -10.41
CA LEU A 117 5.39 -0.16 -10.90
C LEU A 117 5.94 0.69 -9.74
N GLY A 118 7.26 0.66 -9.53
CA GLY A 118 7.88 1.13 -8.30
C GLY A 118 8.65 2.44 -8.41
N ASP A 119 9.03 2.88 -9.61
CA ASP A 119 10.01 3.96 -9.76
C ASP A 119 9.54 5.30 -9.18
N VAL A 120 8.25 5.66 -9.35
CA VAL A 120 7.70 6.94 -8.84
C VAL A 120 7.82 7.04 -7.32
N ASP A 121 7.52 5.96 -6.60
CA ASP A 121 7.63 5.88 -5.15
C ASP A 121 9.11 6.02 -4.70
N ARG A 122 10.01 5.29 -5.36
CA ARG A 122 11.43 5.28 -5.02
C ARG A 122 12.13 6.62 -5.27
N VAL A 123 11.78 7.29 -6.37
CA VAL A 123 12.23 8.65 -6.63
C VAL A 123 11.61 9.62 -5.64
N GLY A 124 10.34 9.43 -5.24
CA GLY A 124 9.67 10.21 -4.22
C GLY A 124 10.39 10.19 -2.87
N HIS A 125 10.82 9.01 -2.41
CA HIS A 125 11.59 8.85 -1.17
C HIS A 125 12.94 9.56 -1.18
N SER A 126 13.60 9.67 -2.33
CA SER A 126 14.99 10.16 -2.44
C SER A 126 15.10 11.70 -2.55
N ASP A 127 13.98 12.44 -2.60
CA ASP A 127 13.98 13.89 -2.81
C ASP A 127 14.39 14.70 -1.56
N LEU A 128 15.69 15.03 -1.45
CA LEU A 128 16.32 15.69 -0.30
C LEU A 128 15.92 17.17 -0.08
N THR A 129 15.26 17.84 -1.04
CA THR A 129 15.06 19.30 -0.94
C THR A 129 13.72 19.83 -1.44
N GLY A 130 12.87 18.99 -2.04
CA GLY A 130 11.55 19.37 -2.55
C GLY A 130 11.57 20.29 -3.79
N THR A 131 12.64 21.05 -4.04
CA THR A 131 12.71 22.04 -5.15
C THR A 131 13.68 21.68 -6.28
N THR A 132 14.91 21.20 -6.01
CA THR A 132 15.88 20.87 -7.08
C THR A 132 15.70 19.48 -7.69
N LEU A 133 14.76 18.67 -7.18
CA LEU A 133 14.44 17.31 -7.63
C LEU A 133 13.00 17.14 -8.14
N GLN A 134 12.21 18.23 -8.26
CA GLN A 134 10.94 18.19 -8.98
C GLN A 134 11.12 17.66 -10.40
N ALA A 135 12.21 18.02 -11.08
CA ALA A 135 12.55 17.49 -12.40
C ALA A 135 12.75 15.96 -12.40
N ALA A 136 13.38 15.39 -11.37
CA ALA A 136 13.55 13.95 -11.24
C ALA A 136 12.20 13.24 -11.00
N ARG A 137 11.33 13.80 -10.14
CA ARG A 137 9.97 13.29 -9.93
C ARG A 137 9.14 13.36 -11.21
N THR A 138 9.20 14.47 -11.94
CA THR A 138 8.54 14.63 -13.24
C THR A 138 9.09 13.65 -14.29
N ALA A 139 10.41 13.43 -14.32
CA ALA A 139 11.03 12.48 -15.23
C ALA A 139 10.65 11.03 -14.91
N ALA A 140 10.60 10.67 -13.62
CA ALA A 140 10.12 9.35 -13.17
C ALA A 140 8.66 9.14 -13.58
N LEU A 141 7.80 10.12 -13.33
CA LEU A 141 6.39 10.08 -13.76
C LEU A 141 6.25 9.93 -15.28
N ALA A 142 7.03 10.69 -16.05
CA ALA A 142 7.03 10.59 -17.51
C ALA A 142 7.55 9.22 -18.00
N SER A 143 8.55 8.65 -17.32
CA SER A 143 9.06 7.31 -17.61
C SER A 143 8.00 6.24 -17.35
N THR A 144 7.32 6.30 -16.19
CA THR A 144 6.21 5.38 -15.86
C THR A 144 5.05 5.53 -16.83
N ASP A 145 4.67 6.76 -17.22
CA ASP A 145 3.65 7.00 -18.25
C ASP A 145 4.04 6.36 -19.60
N GLN A 146 5.30 6.50 -20.00
CA GLN A 146 5.83 5.82 -21.19
C GLN A 146 5.70 4.29 -21.06
N GLN A 147 5.99 3.72 -19.90
CA GLN A 147 5.85 2.28 -19.68
C GLN A 147 4.39 1.79 -19.78
N VAL A 148 3.45 2.51 -19.17
CA VAL A 148 2.01 2.24 -19.33
C VAL A 148 1.61 2.36 -20.81
N GLY A 149 2.10 3.39 -21.49
CA GLY A 149 1.90 3.59 -22.93
C GLY A 149 2.43 2.44 -23.79
N ARG A 150 3.61 1.88 -23.47
CA ARG A 150 4.18 0.70 -24.14
C ARG A 150 3.25 -0.52 -23.98
N PHE A 151 2.76 -0.77 -22.78
CA PHE A 151 1.84 -1.89 -22.55
C PHE A 151 0.51 -1.70 -23.30
N VAL A 152 -0.08 -0.50 -23.26
CA VAL A 152 -1.31 -0.19 -24.02
C VAL A 152 -1.08 -0.33 -25.54
N ALA A 153 0.08 0.11 -26.04
CA ALA A 153 0.45 -0.03 -27.45
C ALA A 153 0.58 -1.51 -27.84
N HIS A 154 1.17 -2.35 -26.98
CA HIS A 154 1.24 -3.79 -27.18
C HIS A 154 -0.15 -4.43 -27.24
N LEU A 155 -1.04 -4.12 -26.30
CA LEU A 155 -2.43 -4.62 -26.32
C LEU A 155 -3.18 -4.19 -27.59
N LYS A 156 -2.96 -2.96 -28.08
CA LYS A 156 -3.57 -2.48 -29.34
C LYS A 156 -2.98 -3.20 -30.55
N GLY A 157 -1.66 -3.34 -30.61
CA GLY A 157 -0.95 -3.98 -31.72
C GLY A 157 -1.29 -5.47 -31.86
N THR A 158 -1.64 -6.14 -30.77
CA THR A 158 -2.05 -7.55 -30.75
C THR A 158 -3.57 -7.75 -30.79
N GLY A 159 -4.37 -6.68 -30.90
CA GLY A 159 -5.84 -6.75 -30.94
C GLY A 159 -6.52 -6.98 -29.58
N ARG A 160 -5.76 -7.31 -28.53
CA ARG A 160 -6.26 -7.56 -27.16
C ARG A 160 -6.96 -6.36 -26.53
N TRP A 161 -6.56 -5.14 -26.91
CA TRP A 161 -7.14 -3.91 -26.35
C TRP A 161 -8.68 -3.88 -26.45
N ALA A 162 -9.24 -4.40 -27.53
CA ALA A 162 -10.69 -4.39 -27.78
C ALA A 162 -11.51 -5.16 -26.72
N SER A 163 -10.88 -6.05 -25.96
CA SER A 163 -11.49 -6.80 -24.86
C SER A 163 -10.85 -6.50 -23.49
N SER A 164 -9.94 -5.52 -23.39
CA SER A 164 -9.27 -5.18 -22.14
C SER A 164 -9.97 -4.07 -21.37
N VAL A 165 -9.94 -4.20 -20.04
CA VAL A 165 -10.19 -3.13 -19.05
C VAL A 165 -8.90 -2.89 -18.28
N LEU A 166 -8.53 -1.63 -18.08
CA LEU A 166 -7.32 -1.21 -17.36
C LEU A 166 -7.72 -0.29 -16.20
N LEU A 167 -7.37 -0.69 -14.98
CA LEU A 167 -7.48 0.15 -13.78
C LEU A 167 -6.09 0.70 -13.47
N VAL A 168 -5.91 2.02 -13.50
CA VAL A 168 -4.65 2.70 -13.17
C VAL A 168 -4.86 3.57 -11.94
N LEU A 169 -4.13 3.28 -10.88
CA LEU A 169 -4.24 3.95 -9.58
C LEU A 169 -2.90 3.88 -8.83
N ALA A 170 -2.83 4.54 -7.68
CA ALA A 170 -1.73 4.41 -6.73
C ALA A 170 -2.21 3.74 -5.43
N ASP A 171 -1.28 3.20 -4.66
CA ASP A 171 -1.50 2.75 -3.29
C ASP A 171 -1.53 3.92 -2.30
N HIS A 172 -0.67 4.91 -2.48
CA HIS A 172 -0.65 6.14 -1.70
C HIS A 172 -0.01 7.30 -2.50
N SER A 173 -0.12 8.51 -1.95
CA SER A 173 0.68 9.67 -2.38
C SER A 173 2.02 9.74 -1.63
N MET A 174 2.67 10.90 -1.68
CA MET A 174 3.94 11.17 -1.02
C MET A 174 3.89 12.56 -0.36
N ASP A 175 4.51 12.67 0.82
CA ASP A 175 4.80 13.94 1.50
C ASP A 175 6.30 14.06 1.75
N TRP A 176 6.79 15.27 2.03
CA TRP A 176 8.21 15.54 2.21
C TRP A 176 8.48 16.30 3.48
N SER A 177 9.46 15.85 4.27
CA SER A 177 9.89 16.57 5.46
C SER A 177 11.31 17.11 5.35
N LEU A 178 11.51 18.32 5.89
CA LEU A 178 12.84 18.89 6.08
C LEU A 178 13.61 18.09 7.15
N PRO A 179 14.95 18.06 7.13
CA PRO A 179 15.74 17.27 8.07
C PRO A 179 15.47 17.56 9.56
N HIS A 180 14.98 18.75 9.91
CA HIS A 180 14.63 19.14 11.28
C HIS A 180 13.15 18.91 11.64
N ARG A 181 12.31 18.48 10.70
CA ARG A 181 10.89 18.17 10.91
C ARG A 181 10.70 16.66 11.05
N VAL A 182 11.30 16.13 12.09
CA VAL A 182 11.30 14.70 12.40
C VAL A 182 10.73 14.47 13.81
N VAL A 183 10.10 13.31 14.00
CA VAL A 183 9.53 12.87 15.27
C VAL A 183 10.16 11.55 15.66
N SER A 184 10.61 11.42 16.90
CA SER A 184 10.98 10.13 17.50
C SER A 184 10.28 9.99 18.84
N LEU A 185 9.50 8.93 18.99
CA LEU A 185 8.69 8.62 20.15
C LEU A 185 9.38 7.64 21.09
N GLN A 186 10.15 6.67 20.60
CA GLN A 186 10.81 5.66 21.45
C GLN A 186 11.62 6.29 22.60
N PRO A 187 12.50 7.29 22.39
CA PRO A 187 13.28 7.89 23.47
C PRO A 187 12.44 8.63 24.50
N ARG A 188 11.26 9.12 24.10
CA ARG A 188 10.31 9.80 25.01
C ARG A 188 9.59 8.79 25.89
N MET A 189 9.22 7.64 25.32
CA MET A 189 8.66 6.53 26.09
C MET A 189 9.70 6.00 27.07
N ASP A 190 10.94 5.82 26.63
CA ASP A 190 12.02 5.28 27.45
C ASP A 190 12.46 6.20 28.59
N ALA A 191 12.19 7.51 28.50
CA ALA A 191 12.46 8.47 29.56
C ALA A 191 11.48 8.35 30.75
N GLU A 192 10.32 7.73 30.56
CA GLU A 192 9.30 7.61 31.60
C GLU A 192 9.40 6.26 32.34
N PRO A 193 9.54 6.23 33.68
CA PRO A 193 9.73 5.00 34.44
C PRO A 193 8.63 3.94 34.28
N LEU A 194 7.39 4.35 33.97
CA LEU A 194 6.28 3.43 33.73
C LEU A 194 6.40 2.70 32.38
N LEU A 195 7.11 3.29 31.42
CA LEU A 195 7.16 2.88 30.01
C LEU A 195 8.54 2.35 29.60
N ALA A 196 9.60 2.70 30.32
CA ALA A 196 10.98 2.33 30.02
C ALA A 196 11.14 0.81 29.80
N GLY A 197 11.56 0.43 28.59
CA GLY A 197 11.72 -0.99 28.19
C GLY A 197 10.41 -1.78 28.05
N ALA A 198 9.26 -1.11 28.16
CA ALA A 198 7.91 -1.69 28.10
C ALA A 198 7.10 -1.15 26.91
N VAL A 199 7.72 -0.42 25.99
CA VAL A 199 7.10 0.11 24.76
C VAL A 199 7.99 -0.19 23.57
N VAL A 200 7.36 -0.64 22.47
CA VAL A 200 7.98 -0.79 21.16
C VAL A 200 7.24 0.10 20.17
N VAL A 201 7.98 0.92 19.43
CA VAL A 201 7.43 1.76 18.35
C VAL A 201 7.88 1.23 16.99
N ALA A 202 6.92 0.77 16.18
CA ALA A 202 7.16 0.32 14.80
C ALA A 202 6.89 1.45 13.80
N GLN A 203 7.96 1.93 13.18
CA GLN A 203 7.95 3.06 12.25
C GLN A 203 7.41 2.69 10.87
N ASN A 204 6.50 3.51 10.36
CA ASN A 204 5.89 3.41 9.04
C ASN A 204 5.82 4.79 8.36
N GLY A 205 6.94 5.52 8.38
CA GLY A 205 7.11 6.80 7.67
C GLY A 205 6.31 7.95 8.30
N GLY A 206 5.08 8.15 7.84
CA GLY A 206 4.14 9.14 8.35
C GLY A 206 3.28 8.65 9.53
N ALA A 207 3.33 7.35 9.81
CA ALA A 207 2.63 6.73 10.93
C ALA A 207 3.59 5.92 11.80
N ASP A 208 3.29 5.87 13.10
CA ASP A 208 3.93 4.95 14.05
C ASP A 208 2.88 4.07 14.69
N LEU A 209 3.21 2.78 14.85
CA LEU A 209 2.43 1.82 15.61
C LEU A 209 3.12 1.60 16.95
N LEU A 210 2.43 1.91 18.05
CA LEU A 210 2.97 1.80 19.40
C LEU A 210 2.36 0.58 20.09
N ALA A 211 3.22 -0.29 20.62
CA ALA A 211 2.84 -1.47 21.38
C ALA A 211 3.41 -1.42 22.80
N TYR A 212 2.54 -1.56 23.80
CA TYR A 212 2.93 -1.80 25.19
C TYR A 212 3.25 -3.30 25.39
N THR A 213 4.39 -3.58 25.99
CA THR A 213 4.94 -4.93 26.22
C THR A 213 5.16 -5.24 27.70
N GLY A 214 4.83 -4.30 28.60
CA GLY A 214 4.96 -4.48 30.05
C GLY A 214 3.81 -5.25 30.71
N PRO A 215 3.79 -5.32 32.05
CA PRO A 215 2.79 -6.07 32.81
C PRO A 215 1.35 -5.58 32.60
N ALA A 216 0.40 -6.51 32.54
CA ALA A 216 -1.00 -6.25 32.22
C ALA A 216 -1.68 -5.31 33.23
N GLU A 217 -1.33 -5.41 34.52
CA GLU A 217 -1.86 -4.58 35.59
C GLU A 217 -1.51 -3.08 35.44
N ARG A 218 -0.46 -2.76 34.67
CA ARG A 218 -0.05 -1.39 34.38
C ARG A 218 -0.57 -0.87 33.04
N ARG A 219 -1.16 -1.73 32.20
CA ARG A 219 -1.49 -1.43 30.80
C ARG A 219 -2.37 -0.19 30.66
N GLN A 220 -3.41 -0.05 31.47
CA GLN A 220 -4.32 1.10 31.36
C GLN A 220 -3.59 2.43 31.61
N ALA A 221 -2.80 2.50 32.69
CA ALA A 221 -2.02 3.69 33.01
C ALA A 221 -0.92 3.95 31.97
N ALA A 222 -0.26 2.90 31.48
CA ALA A 222 0.76 2.99 30.45
C ALA A 222 0.21 3.55 29.13
N LEU A 223 -0.94 3.04 28.66
CA LEU A 223 -1.55 3.53 27.42
C LEU A 223 -2.02 4.98 27.51
N ALA A 224 -2.55 5.39 28.67
CA ALA A 224 -2.91 6.79 28.90
C ALA A 224 -1.68 7.69 28.79
N LEU A 225 -0.58 7.31 29.44
CA LEU A 225 0.69 8.06 29.40
C LEU A 225 1.32 8.05 28.00
N MET A 226 1.35 6.92 27.31
CA MET A 226 1.84 6.82 25.92
C MET A 226 1.09 7.78 25.00
N ARG A 227 -0.24 7.83 25.11
CA ARG A 227 -1.09 8.73 24.32
C ARG A 227 -0.78 10.20 24.63
N GLU A 228 -0.65 10.55 25.91
CA GLU A 228 -0.31 11.91 26.35
C GLU A 228 1.05 12.35 25.79
N LEU A 229 2.10 11.55 25.96
CA LEU A 229 3.46 11.85 25.49
C LEU A 229 3.51 11.97 23.96
N ALA A 230 2.88 11.04 23.24
CA ALA A 230 2.82 11.09 21.79
C ALA A 230 2.08 12.35 21.31
N ALA A 231 0.91 12.66 21.87
CA ALA A 231 0.13 13.84 21.50
C ALA A 231 0.84 15.16 21.83
N ALA A 232 1.61 15.20 22.92
CA ALA A 232 2.41 16.37 23.32
C ALA A 232 3.70 16.55 22.49
N THR A 233 4.08 15.56 21.68
CA THR A 233 5.33 15.61 20.92
C THR A 233 5.19 16.53 19.69
N PRO A 234 6.05 17.55 19.53
CA PRO A 234 6.03 18.41 18.35
C PRO A 234 6.15 17.59 17.07
N GLY A 235 5.28 17.89 16.09
CA GLY A 235 5.21 17.17 14.82
C GLY A 235 4.19 16.04 14.77
N VAL A 236 3.68 15.57 15.92
CA VAL A 236 2.53 14.65 15.95
C VAL A 236 1.25 15.43 15.62
N LEU A 237 0.43 14.85 14.75
CA LEU A 237 -0.87 15.35 14.33
C LEU A 237 -1.98 14.82 15.24
N SER A 238 -1.99 13.50 15.46
CA SER A 238 -3.06 12.81 16.17
C SER A 238 -2.62 11.44 16.65
N VAL A 239 -3.27 10.92 17.68
CA VAL A 239 -3.08 9.56 18.21
C VAL A 239 -4.44 8.87 18.27
N HIS A 240 -4.52 7.63 17.78
CA HIS A 240 -5.75 6.85 17.64
C HIS A 240 -5.58 5.46 18.25
N GLU A 241 -6.69 4.85 18.67
CA GLU A 241 -6.74 3.40 18.85
C GLU A 241 -6.88 2.72 17.47
N PRO A 242 -6.27 1.54 17.25
CA PRO A 242 -6.36 0.84 15.97
C PRO A 242 -7.78 0.61 15.45
N GLY A 243 -8.75 0.41 16.36
CA GLY A 243 -10.16 0.22 16.02
C GLY A 243 -10.81 1.44 15.35
N GLU A 244 -10.41 2.66 15.75
CA GLU A 244 -10.90 3.92 15.16
C GLU A 244 -10.51 4.05 13.68
N LEU A 245 -9.40 3.41 13.31
CA LEU A 245 -8.82 3.42 11.96
C LEU A 245 -9.12 2.14 11.17
N ARG A 246 -9.88 1.19 11.75
CA ARG A 246 -10.16 -0.14 11.15
C ARG A 246 -8.87 -0.91 10.82
N LEU A 247 -7.88 -0.87 11.72
CA LEU A 247 -6.56 -1.46 11.49
C LEU A 247 -6.39 -2.91 11.98
N GLY A 248 -7.15 -3.30 13.00
CA GLY A 248 -7.01 -4.61 13.64
C GLY A 248 -5.95 -4.64 14.75
N PRO A 249 -5.86 -5.75 15.51
CA PRO A 249 -4.97 -5.87 16.66
C PRO A 249 -3.48 -5.90 16.30
N GLU A 250 -3.14 -6.26 15.06
CA GLU A 250 -1.76 -6.27 14.57
C GLU A 250 -1.15 -4.86 14.52
N ALA A 251 -1.97 -3.80 14.56
CA ALA A 251 -1.52 -2.40 14.59
C ALA A 251 -0.97 -1.95 15.96
N GLY A 252 -0.94 -2.83 16.96
CA GLY A 252 -0.48 -2.50 18.31
C GLY A 252 -1.60 -1.92 19.18
N ASP A 253 -1.26 -0.99 20.06
CA ASP A 253 -2.19 -0.42 21.04
C ASP A 253 -2.59 1.03 20.70
N LEU A 254 -1.68 1.80 20.10
CA LEU A 254 -1.93 3.17 19.63
C LEU A 254 -1.29 3.40 18.26
N VAL A 255 -1.89 4.26 17.46
CA VAL A 255 -1.35 4.70 16.17
C VAL A 255 -1.17 6.22 16.20
N ALA A 256 0.04 6.69 15.98
CA ALA A 256 0.34 8.11 15.86
C ALA A 256 0.50 8.48 14.38
N TYR A 257 -0.09 9.60 13.97
CA TYR A 257 0.18 10.23 12.68
C TYR A 257 0.99 11.50 12.88
N CYS A 258 1.95 11.78 11.99
CA CYS A 258 2.65 13.05 11.97
C CYS A 258 1.87 14.12 11.18
N ARG A 259 2.23 15.38 11.40
CA ARG A 259 1.71 16.53 10.64
C ARG A 259 2.26 16.52 9.21
N ALA A 260 1.58 17.21 8.31
CA ALA A 260 2.09 17.47 6.97
C ALA A 260 3.48 18.11 7.02
N GLY A 261 4.41 17.62 6.20
CA GLY A 261 5.80 18.03 6.17
C GLY A 261 6.65 17.55 7.34
N TRP A 262 6.19 16.55 8.10
CA TRP A 262 6.92 15.84 9.14
C TRP A 262 7.04 14.34 8.80
N ARG A 263 7.94 13.64 9.48
CA ARG A 263 8.05 12.16 9.43
C ARG A 263 8.45 11.58 10.77
N PHE A 264 8.12 10.32 11.02
CA PHE A 264 8.68 9.55 12.12
C PHE A 264 10.03 8.93 11.78
N THR A 265 10.83 8.70 12.81
CA THR A 265 12.19 8.15 12.74
C THR A 265 12.49 7.41 14.04
N GLU A 266 12.41 6.09 14.01
CA GLU A 266 12.54 5.26 15.21
C GLU A 266 13.72 4.28 15.11
N PRO A 267 14.42 3.99 16.22
CA PRO A 267 14.17 4.50 17.58
C PRO A 267 14.85 5.85 17.86
N VAL A 268 15.56 6.44 16.89
CA VAL A 268 16.28 7.70 17.07
C VAL A 268 16.13 8.59 15.84
N VAL A 269 16.41 9.89 16.00
CA VAL A 269 16.21 10.90 14.95
C VAL A 269 16.91 10.61 13.61
N LEU A 270 17.96 9.78 13.61
CA LEU A 270 18.73 9.42 12.42
C LEU A 270 18.31 8.08 11.76
N SER A 271 17.34 7.35 12.32
CA SER A 271 16.97 6.03 11.83
C SER A 271 16.26 6.03 10.47
N ASN A 272 15.51 7.10 10.17
CA ASN A 272 14.83 7.28 8.90
C ASN A 272 15.53 8.36 8.04
N PRO A 273 16.45 7.97 7.14
CA PRO A 273 17.22 8.91 6.34
C PRO A 273 16.42 9.48 5.16
N ILE A 274 15.27 8.88 4.79
CA ILE A 274 14.54 9.26 3.58
C ILE A 274 13.64 10.49 3.84
N PRO A 275 13.74 11.55 3.02
CA PRO A 275 12.92 12.77 3.14
C PRO A 275 11.48 12.58 2.70
N GLY A 276 11.24 11.85 1.60
CA GLY A 276 9.90 11.52 1.15
C GLY A 276 9.33 10.39 1.99
N ASN A 277 8.14 10.59 2.57
CA ASN A 277 7.44 9.58 3.35
C ASN A 277 5.94 9.59 3.04
N HIS A 278 5.29 8.51 3.40
CA HIS A 278 3.85 8.34 3.33
C HIS A 278 3.37 7.65 4.61
N GLY A 279 2.05 7.59 4.80
CA GLY A 279 1.45 6.83 5.90
C GLY A 279 0.45 7.61 6.73
N HIS A 280 0.58 8.93 6.75
CA HIS A 280 -0.32 9.87 7.39
C HIS A 280 -1.42 10.39 6.43
N PRO A 281 -2.46 11.07 6.94
CA PRO A 281 -3.65 11.42 6.16
C PRO A 281 -3.40 12.23 4.88
N VAL A 282 -2.35 13.07 4.84
CA VAL A 282 -2.08 13.89 3.64
C VAL A 282 -1.62 13.08 2.43
N THR A 283 -1.20 11.82 2.66
CA THR A 283 -0.83 10.90 1.57
C THR A 283 -1.95 9.92 1.20
N GLU A 284 -3.17 10.10 1.72
CA GLU A 284 -4.36 9.31 1.33
C GLU A 284 -4.83 9.57 -0.11
N PRO A 285 -4.84 10.82 -0.63
CA PRO A 285 -5.39 11.08 -1.96
C PRO A 285 -4.58 10.42 -3.07
N ILE A 286 -5.25 9.64 -3.92
CA ILE A 286 -4.66 8.93 -5.06
C ILE A 286 -5.45 9.21 -6.35
N PRO A 287 -4.81 9.11 -7.53
CA PRO A 287 -5.55 9.00 -8.78
C PRO A 287 -6.26 7.63 -8.86
N PHE A 288 -7.38 7.59 -9.57
CA PHE A 288 -8.07 6.35 -9.92
C PHE A 288 -8.69 6.48 -11.31
N PHE A 289 -8.14 5.77 -12.29
CA PHE A 289 -8.58 5.78 -13.68
C PHE A 289 -9.08 4.40 -14.08
N VAL A 290 -10.22 4.38 -14.77
CA VAL A 290 -10.69 3.19 -15.50
C VAL A 290 -10.62 3.52 -16.99
N ALA A 291 -9.85 2.71 -17.71
CA ALA A 291 -9.67 2.81 -19.16
C ALA A 291 -9.88 1.42 -19.78
N GLY A 292 -9.82 1.33 -21.11
CA GLY A 292 -9.94 0.07 -21.82
C GLY A 292 -10.51 0.24 -23.22
N GLY A 293 -10.31 -0.77 -24.05
CA GLY A 293 -10.99 -0.87 -25.34
C GLY A 293 -12.29 -1.67 -25.27
N HIS A 294 -12.52 -2.40 -24.17
CA HIS A 294 -13.77 -3.15 -23.98
C HIS A 294 -14.98 -2.21 -24.13
N PRO A 295 -16.02 -2.57 -24.92
CA PRO A 295 -17.22 -1.75 -25.11
C PRO A 295 -17.97 -1.37 -23.83
N MET A 296 -17.68 -2.10 -22.74
CA MET A 296 -18.28 -1.86 -21.44
C MET A 296 -17.72 -0.62 -20.73
N VAL A 297 -16.52 -0.14 -21.08
CA VAL A 297 -15.89 1.01 -20.45
C VAL A 297 -16.50 2.31 -21.00
N ARG A 298 -17.01 3.18 -20.11
CA ARG A 298 -17.51 4.50 -20.53
C ARG A 298 -16.36 5.38 -21.01
N ARG A 299 -16.58 6.09 -22.12
CA ARG A 299 -15.58 6.99 -22.71
C ARG A 299 -15.87 8.44 -22.33
N GLY A 300 -14.81 9.18 -21.99
CA GLY A 300 -14.91 10.62 -21.69
C GLY A 300 -15.77 10.95 -20.45
N ALA A 301 -16.03 9.97 -19.59
CA ALA A 301 -16.81 10.15 -18.38
C ALA A 301 -15.91 10.53 -17.20
N VAL A 302 -16.42 11.40 -16.33
CA VAL A 302 -15.80 11.74 -15.05
C VAL A 302 -16.84 11.51 -13.96
N SER A 303 -16.44 10.84 -12.89
CA SER A 303 -17.28 10.59 -11.72
C SER A 303 -16.83 11.47 -10.56
N SER A 304 -17.79 12.03 -9.83
CA SER A 304 -17.54 12.72 -8.56
C SER A 304 -17.50 11.76 -7.36
N ALA A 305 -17.76 10.46 -7.58
CA ALA A 305 -17.68 9.47 -6.53
C ALA A 305 -16.22 9.30 -6.09
N GLN A 306 -15.98 9.36 -4.77
CA GLN A 306 -14.65 9.12 -4.24
C GLN A 306 -14.29 7.63 -4.40
N ALA A 307 -13.30 7.33 -5.23
CA ALA A 307 -12.72 6.02 -5.35
C ALA A 307 -11.55 5.83 -4.37
N ARG A 308 -11.40 4.60 -3.85
CA ARG A 308 -10.39 4.20 -2.89
C ARG A 308 -9.74 2.89 -3.34
N THR A 309 -8.55 2.60 -2.83
CA THR A 309 -7.84 1.33 -3.10
C THR A 309 -8.70 0.11 -2.80
N VAL A 310 -9.46 0.11 -1.70
CA VAL A 310 -10.38 -0.97 -1.30
C VAL A 310 -11.53 -1.23 -2.30
N ASP A 311 -11.79 -0.30 -3.23
CA ASP A 311 -12.85 -0.45 -4.23
C ASP A 311 -12.44 -1.30 -5.43
N VAL A 312 -11.15 -1.63 -5.59
CA VAL A 312 -10.64 -2.39 -6.74
C VAL A 312 -11.24 -3.79 -6.78
N ALA A 313 -11.07 -4.59 -5.72
CA ALA A 313 -11.57 -5.95 -5.67
C ALA A 313 -13.09 -6.08 -5.90
N PRO A 314 -13.98 -5.29 -5.26
CA PRO A 314 -15.40 -5.38 -5.56
C PRO A 314 -15.74 -4.93 -6.98
N THR A 315 -15.00 -3.96 -7.55
CA THR A 315 -15.18 -3.56 -8.96
C THR A 315 -14.83 -4.70 -9.91
N VAL A 316 -13.62 -5.27 -9.78
CA VAL A 316 -13.17 -6.39 -10.61
C VAL A 316 -14.05 -7.62 -10.39
N GLY A 317 -14.41 -7.92 -9.14
CA GLY A 317 -15.32 -9.01 -8.80
C GLY A 317 -16.65 -8.93 -9.53
N LYS A 318 -17.25 -7.73 -9.65
CA LYS A 318 -18.47 -7.53 -10.45
C LYS A 318 -18.26 -7.78 -11.95
N LEU A 319 -17.11 -7.38 -12.51
CA LEU A 319 -16.79 -7.63 -13.93
C LEU A 319 -16.68 -9.13 -14.24
N PHE A 320 -16.18 -9.92 -13.29
CA PHE A 320 -16.05 -11.37 -13.41
C PHE A 320 -17.28 -12.14 -12.89
N GLY A 321 -18.31 -11.46 -12.40
CA GLY A 321 -19.49 -12.11 -11.83
C GLY A 321 -19.22 -12.89 -10.54
N LEU A 322 -18.15 -12.55 -9.81
CA LEU A 322 -17.84 -13.17 -8.52
C LEU A 322 -18.89 -12.79 -7.47
N SER A 323 -19.16 -13.72 -6.56
CA SER A 323 -19.93 -13.44 -5.34
C SER A 323 -19.22 -12.41 -4.46
N GLU A 324 -19.88 -11.89 -3.43
CA GLU A 324 -19.20 -11.13 -2.39
C GLU A 324 -18.33 -12.07 -1.52
N PRO A 325 -17.20 -11.60 -0.97
CA PRO A 325 -16.48 -12.37 0.05
C PRO A 325 -17.33 -12.52 1.32
N GLU A 326 -16.93 -13.41 2.22
CA GLU A 326 -17.60 -13.57 3.51
C GLU A 326 -17.66 -12.24 4.27
N GLY A 327 -18.87 -11.84 4.70
CA GLY A 327 -19.12 -10.55 5.34
C GLY A 327 -19.17 -9.34 4.39
N GLY A 328 -19.09 -9.55 3.07
CA GLY A 328 -19.12 -8.50 2.05
C GLY A 328 -17.79 -7.76 1.86
N SER A 329 -17.61 -7.06 0.73
CA SER A 329 -16.48 -6.14 0.57
C SER A 329 -16.64 -4.88 1.43
N ASP A 330 -15.53 -4.34 1.95
CA ASP A 330 -15.52 -3.02 2.62
C ASP A 330 -15.49 -1.85 1.59
N GLY A 331 -15.12 -2.14 0.34
CA GLY A 331 -15.15 -1.19 -0.77
C GLY A 331 -16.48 -1.14 -1.51
N THR A 332 -16.68 -0.09 -2.29
CA THR A 332 -17.85 0.08 -3.16
C THR A 332 -17.45 -0.20 -4.61
N PRO A 333 -18.13 -1.11 -5.33
CA PRO A 333 -17.88 -1.33 -6.75
C PRO A 333 -18.06 -0.04 -7.57
N ARG A 334 -17.04 0.34 -8.35
CA ARG A 334 -17.04 1.54 -9.21
C ARG A 334 -17.69 1.25 -10.56
N MET A 335 -18.92 0.74 -10.52
CA MET A 335 -19.68 0.33 -11.71
C MET A 335 -20.17 1.51 -12.56
N ASP A 336 -20.12 2.72 -12.02
CA ASP A 336 -20.37 3.97 -12.73
C ASP A 336 -19.34 4.24 -13.85
N ALA A 337 -18.19 3.57 -13.83
CA ALA A 337 -17.22 3.59 -14.92
C ALA A 337 -17.64 2.73 -16.14
N PHE A 338 -18.67 1.89 -15.99
CA PHE A 338 -19.10 0.93 -17.01
C PHE A 338 -20.53 1.19 -17.50
N VAL A 339 -20.80 0.86 -18.76
CA VAL A 339 -22.19 0.84 -19.25
C VAL A 339 -22.92 -0.33 -18.61
N SER A 340 -24.15 -0.10 -18.15
CA SER A 340 -24.98 -1.17 -17.61
C SER A 340 -25.23 -2.19 -18.71
N THR A 341 -24.82 -3.44 -18.49
CA THR A 341 -25.32 -4.56 -19.26
C THR A 341 -26.78 -4.74 -18.87
N GLY A 342 -27.70 -4.39 -19.78
CA GLY A 342 -29.11 -4.74 -19.65
C GLY A 342 -29.33 -6.24 -19.73
#